data_AF-A0AAD4SWA1-F1
#
_entry.id   AF-A0AAD4SWA1-F1
#
_cell.length_a   1.000
_cell.length_b   1.000
_cell.length_c   1.000
_cell.angle_alpha   90.00
_cell.angle_beta   90.00
_cell.angle_gamma   90.00
#
_symmetry.space_group_name_H-M   'P 1'
#
loop_
_entity.id
_entity.type
_entity.pdbx_description
1 polymer ?
#
loop_
_entity_poly.entity_id
_entity_poly.type
_entity_poly.pdbx_seq_one_letter_code
_entity_poly.pdbx_strand_id
1 'polypeptide(L)'
;MARPIENQFVLPGCDREMESDDRIEVPTFGIGGSMELMAVPKKKISKFRRGIRNGPKALKPIPVIIRCRGCGRVKLPHFFCCSGERGMPGEQN
;
A
#
# COMPACT_ATOMS: atom_id res chain seq x y z
N MET A 1 -20.41 33.74 6.39
CA MET A 1 -19.45 34.08 7.46
C MET A 1 -19.02 32.78 8.14
N ALA A 2 -17.90 32.19 7.75
CA ALA A 2 -17.40 30.98 8.41
C ALA A 2 -16.57 31.38 9.63
N ARG A 3 -16.90 30.85 10.81
CA ARG A 3 -16.11 31.04 12.03
C ARG A 3 -14.88 30.11 11.96
N PRO A 4 -13.65 30.60 12.21
CA PRO A 4 -12.53 29.69 12.35
C PRO A 4 -12.68 28.89 13.65
N ILE A 5 -12.45 27.58 13.57
CA ILE A 5 -12.37 26.68 14.71
C ILE A 5 -10.97 26.90 15.29
N GLU A 6 -10.90 27.54 16.45
CA GLU A 6 -9.67 27.71 17.21
C GLU A 6 -9.28 26.36 17.82
N ASN A 7 -8.44 25.61 17.11
CA ASN A 7 -7.84 24.40 17.66
C ASN A 7 -6.76 24.81 18.66
N GLN A 8 -7.14 24.80 19.93
CA GLN A 8 -6.26 25.01 21.08
C GLN A 8 -5.35 23.79 21.25
N PHE A 9 -4.26 23.75 20.47
CA PHE A 9 -3.22 22.74 20.62
C PHE A 9 -2.31 23.15 21.79
N VAL A 10 -2.71 22.77 23.00
CA VAL A 10 -1.89 22.96 24.21
C VAL A 10 -0.69 22.01 24.10
N LEU A 11 0.51 22.58 23.99
CA LEU A 11 1.76 21.83 24.09
C LEU A 11 1.94 21.40 25.56
N PRO A 12 2.16 20.11 25.86
CA PRO A 12 2.56 19.69 27.19
C PRO A 12 3.96 20.23 27.50
N GLY A 13 4.07 21.03 28.56
CA GLY A 13 5.34 21.53 29.06
C GLY A 13 6.31 20.39 29.32
N CYS A 14 7.55 20.53 28.85
CA CYS A 14 8.67 19.70 29.27
C CYS A 14 9.49 20.47 30.30
N ASP A 15 8.92 20.62 31.50
CA ASP A 15 9.68 20.99 32.69
C ASP A 15 10.22 19.69 33.30
N ARG A 16 11.36 19.20 32.80
CA ARG A 16 12.16 18.20 33.52
C ARG A 16 13.61 18.61 33.48
N GLU A 17 14.00 19.22 34.60
CA GLU A 17 15.36 19.50 35.06
C GLU A 17 16.32 18.38 34.65
N MET A 18 17.41 18.74 33.97
CA MET A 18 18.49 17.82 33.60
C MET A 18 19.59 17.92 34.67
N GLU A 19 19.59 16.97 35.60
CA GLU A 19 20.75 16.71 36.46
C GLU A 19 21.79 15.92 35.64
N SER A 20 22.98 16.49 35.53
CA SER A 20 24.15 15.95 34.84
C SER A 20 24.87 14.91 35.70
N ASP A 21 25.01 13.67 35.20
CA ASP A 21 25.94 12.68 35.75
C ASP A 21 26.57 11.83 34.62
N ASP A 22 27.88 11.62 34.77
CA ASP A 22 28.93 11.28 33.82
C ASP A 22 28.78 9.97 33.01
N ARG A 23 28.58 9.99 31.68
CA ARG A 23 28.88 8.86 30.76
C ARG A 23 29.18 9.28 29.31
N ILE A 24 30.42 9.03 28.86
CA ILE A 24 30.93 8.81 27.49
C ILE A 24 30.37 9.74 26.39
N GLU A 25 31.18 10.71 25.97
CA GLU A 25 30.94 11.55 24.78
C GLU A 25 31.10 10.74 23.48
N VAL A 26 30.01 10.08 23.06
CA VAL A 26 29.78 9.79 21.65
C VAL A 26 29.30 11.10 21.01
N PRO A 27 29.81 11.54 19.84
CA PRO A 27 29.37 12.79 19.23
C PRO A 27 27.90 12.64 18.82
N THR A 28 27.01 13.12 19.69
CA THR A 28 25.59 13.23 19.44
C THR A 28 25.42 14.28 18.36
N PHE A 29 25.44 13.85 17.10
CA PHE A 29 24.78 14.59 16.02
C PHE A 29 23.40 14.98 16.58
N GLY A 30 23.01 16.24 16.47
CA GLY A 30 21.74 16.72 17.02
C GLY A 30 20.58 16.01 16.34
N ILE A 31 20.14 14.91 16.94
CA ILE A 31 18.95 14.20 16.54
C ILE A 31 18.08 14.21 17.81
N GLY A 32 16.97 14.95 17.73
CA GLY A 32 16.17 15.30 18.89
C GLY A 32 14.85 15.92 18.46
N GLY A 33 14.15 15.23 17.58
CA GLY A 33 12.78 15.55 17.18
C GLY A 33 12.01 14.25 16.97
N SER A 34 10.72 14.23 17.28
CA SER A 34 9.81 13.06 17.19
C SER A 34 9.79 12.33 15.82
N MET A 35 10.45 12.88 14.81
CA MET A 35 10.68 12.29 13.48
C MET A 35 11.81 11.26 13.44
N GLU A 36 12.66 11.19 14.47
CA GLU A 36 13.85 10.33 14.53
C GLU A 36 13.53 8.84 14.75
N LEU A 37 12.38 8.53 15.36
CA LEU A 37 11.95 7.15 15.59
C LEU A 37 11.43 6.47 14.29
N MET A 38 11.25 7.23 13.21
CA MET A 38 10.83 6.71 11.92
C MET A 38 12.02 6.58 10.99
N ALA A 39 12.30 5.37 10.50
CA ALA A 39 13.35 5.17 9.51
C ALA A 39 12.99 5.88 8.18
N VAL A 40 13.67 7.00 7.90
CA VAL A 40 13.49 7.77 6.66
C VAL A 40 14.51 7.31 5.60
N PRO A 41 14.12 7.19 4.30
CA PRO A 41 15.06 6.91 3.23
C PRO A 41 16.19 7.94 3.17
N LYS A 42 17.43 7.52 3.45
CA LYS A 42 18.61 8.42 3.44
C LYS A 42 19.00 8.90 2.04
N LYS A 43 18.74 8.10 1.00
CA LYS A 43 19.11 8.39 -0.40
C LYS A 43 18.01 7.95 -1.35
N LYS A 44 17.79 8.73 -2.42
CA LYS A 44 16.87 8.37 -3.50
C LYS A 44 17.34 7.09 -4.21
N ILE A 45 16.40 6.19 -4.49
CA ILE A 45 16.69 4.92 -5.16
C ILE A 45 16.90 5.16 -6.67
N SER A 46 17.93 4.54 -7.26
CA SER A 46 18.23 4.62 -8.70
C SER A 46 17.16 3.93 -9.56
N LYS A 47 17.04 4.33 -10.84
CA LYS A 47 16.10 3.73 -11.80
C LYS A 47 16.27 2.20 -11.89
N PHE A 48 17.51 1.72 -11.92
CA PHE A 48 17.85 0.30 -11.95
C PHE A 48 17.34 -0.47 -10.72
N ARG A 49 17.62 0.03 -9.51
CA ARG A 49 17.17 -0.60 -8.24
C ARG A 49 15.65 -0.55 -8.06
N ARG A 50 14.99 0.45 -8.63
CA ARG A 50 13.52 0.50 -8.71
C ARG A 50 12.99 -0.54 -9.72
N GLY A 51 13.64 -0.66 -10.87
CA GLY A 51 13.31 -1.63 -11.92
C GLY A 51 13.38 -3.07 -11.42
N ILE A 52 14.47 -3.48 -10.77
CA ILE A 52 14.62 -4.85 -10.23
C ILE A 52 13.55 -5.17 -9.19
N ARG A 53 13.21 -4.23 -8.30
CA ARG A 53 12.13 -4.45 -7.31
C ARG A 53 10.74 -4.52 -7.93
N ASN A 54 10.52 -3.84 -9.05
CA ASN A 54 9.20 -3.78 -9.72
C ASN A 54 9.04 -4.81 -10.85
N GLY A 55 10.14 -5.27 -11.44
CA GLY A 55 10.16 -6.26 -12.53
C GLY A 55 9.35 -7.52 -12.24
N PRO A 56 9.52 -8.20 -11.08
CA PRO A 56 8.75 -9.41 -10.79
C PRO A 56 7.27 -9.15 -10.47
N LYS A 57 6.82 -7.90 -10.37
CA LYS A 57 5.42 -7.52 -10.11
C LYS A 57 4.60 -7.37 -11.40
N ALA A 58 5.07 -7.95 -12.50
CA ALA A 58 4.34 -7.94 -13.76
C ALA A 58 3.01 -8.71 -13.62
N LEU A 59 2.00 -8.26 -14.35
CA LEU A 59 0.73 -8.97 -14.47
C LEU A 59 1.00 -10.29 -15.20
N LYS A 60 0.72 -11.42 -14.52
CA LYS A 60 0.78 -12.74 -15.13
C LYS A 60 -0.44 -12.89 -16.06
N PRO A 61 -0.28 -13.33 -17.32
CA PRO A 61 -1.42 -13.60 -18.18
C PRO A 61 -2.25 -14.74 -17.58
N ILE A 62 -3.57 -14.61 -17.62
CA ILE A 62 -4.49 -15.63 -17.14
C ILE A 62 -4.54 -16.75 -18.20
N PRO A 63 -4.10 -17.98 -17.88
CA PRO A 63 -3.84 -19.01 -18.90
C PRO A 63 -5.12 -19.59 -19.51
N VAL A 64 -6.25 -19.49 -18.81
CA VAL A 64 -7.51 -20.11 -19.24
C VAL A 64 -8.66 -19.14 -18.97
N ILE A 65 -9.22 -18.60 -20.05
CA ILE A 65 -10.44 -17.82 -20.05
C ILE A 65 -11.51 -18.57 -20.86
N ILE A 66 -12.64 -18.86 -20.25
CA ILE A 66 -13.73 -19.61 -20.90
C ILE A 66 -14.90 -18.68 -21.19
N ARG A 67 -15.51 -18.83 -22.37
CA ARG A 67 -16.77 -18.14 -22.70
C ARG A 67 -17.93 -18.97 -22.20
N CYS A 68 -18.86 -18.36 -21.49
CA CYS A 68 -20.10 -19.04 -21.13
C CYS A 68 -20.96 -19.26 -22.38
N ARG A 69 -21.48 -20.48 -22.54
CA ARG A 69 -22.31 -20.85 -23.69
C ARG A 69 -23.68 -20.15 -23.72
N GLY A 70 -24.22 -19.72 -22.56
CA GLY A 70 -25.50 -19.01 -22.46
C GLY A 70 -25.36 -17.48 -22.53
N CYS A 71 -24.58 -16.87 -21.63
CA CYS A 71 -24.42 -15.40 -21.55
C CYS A 71 -23.39 -14.82 -22.55
N GLY A 72 -22.54 -15.64 -23.17
CA GLY A 72 -21.40 -15.18 -23.97
C GLY A 72 -20.27 -14.49 -23.18
N ARG A 73 -20.47 -14.16 -21.89
CA ARG A 73 -19.47 -13.49 -21.04
C ARG A 73 -18.27 -14.39 -20.78
N VAL A 74 -17.09 -13.77 -20.73
CA VAL A 74 -15.84 -14.43 -20.36
C VAL A 74 -15.81 -14.62 -18.84
N LYS A 75 -15.47 -15.83 -18.40
CA LYS A 75 -15.36 -16.20 -16.99
C LYS A 75 -14.10 -17.01 -16.74
N LEU A 76 -13.65 -17.04 -15.48
CA LEU A 76 -12.62 -17.94 -15.03
C LEU A 76 -13.16 -19.37 -14.91
N PRO A 77 -12.31 -20.41 -15.05
CA PRO A 77 -12.69 -21.78 -14.72
C PRO A 77 -13.17 -21.82 -13.26
N HIS A 78 -14.29 -22.47 -13.01
CA HIS A 78 -14.99 -22.54 -11.71
C HIS A 78 -15.73 -21.27 -11.25
N PHE A 79 -15.72 -20.18 -12.01
CA PHE A 79 -16.65 -19.08 -11.78
C PHE A 79 -18.02 -19.35 -12.42
N PHE A 80 -19.08 -18.97 -11.70
CA PHE A 80 -20.47 -19.10 -12.13
C PHE A 80 -20.89 -17.85 -12.94
N CYS A 81 -21.37 -17.99 -14.19
CA CYS A 81 -21.90 -16.84 -15.00
C CYS A 81 -23.42 -16.72 -14.94
N CYS A 82 -24.16 -17.83 -14.92
CA CYS A 82 -25.62 -17.81 -15.12
C CYS A 82 -26.28 -18.85 -14.22
N SER A 83 -27.36 -18.45 -13.54
CA SER A 83 -28.25 -19.33 -12.76
C SER A 83 -29.25 -20.13 -13.59
N GLY A 84 -28.94 -20.34 -14.88
CA GLY A 84 -29.81 -21.00 -15.84
C GLY A 84 -30.45 -20.00 -16.79
N GLU A 85 -29.98 -20.00 -18.04
CA GLU A 85 -30.89 -19.92 -19.17
C GLU A 85 -30.25 -20.67 -20.36
N ARG A 86 -31.10 -21.48 -20.99
CA ARG A 86 -30.78 -22.61 -21.87
C ARG A 86 -30.53 -22.09 -23.29
N GLY A 87 -29.72 -22.82 -24.04
CA GLY A 87 -29.60 -22.65 -25.49
C GLY A 87 -28.38 -23.36 -26.04
N MET A 88 -28.49 -24.67 -26.26
CA MET A 88 -27.64 -25.34 -27.25
C MET A 88 -28.32 -25.16 -28.61
N PRO A 89 -27.78 -24.36 -29.55
CA PRO A 89 -28.17 -24.50 -30.95
C PRO A 89 -27.36 -25.67 -31.53
N GLY A 90 -27.83 -26.90 -31.34
CA GLY A 90 -27.08 -28.06 -31.82
C GLY A 90 -27.72 -29.44 -31.69
N GLU A 91 -28.98 -29.54 -31.24
CA GLU A 91 -29.71 -30.81 -31.17
C GLU A 91 -30.65 -30.92 -32.39
N GLN A 92 -30.07 -31.07 -33.58
CA GLN A 92 -30.73 -31.56 -34.80
C GLN A 92 -29.68 -32.26 -35.69
N ASN A 93 -29.36 -33.51 -35.37
CA ASN A 93 -29.38 -34.66 -36.28
C ASN A 93 -29.16 -35.93 -35.45
#